data_AF-A0A3S0BJ80-F1
#
_entry.id   AF-A0A3S0BJ80-F1
#
_cell.length_a   1.000
_cell.length_b   1.000
_cell.length_c   1.000
_cell.angle_alpha   90.00
_cell.angle_beta   90.00
_cell.angle_gamma   90.00
#
_symmetry.space_group_name_H-M   'P 1'
#
loop_
_entity.id
_entity.type
_entity.pdbx_description
1 polymer ?
#
loop_
_entity_poly.entity_id
_entity_poly.type
_entity_poly.pdbx_seq_one_letter_code
_entity_poly.pdbx_strand_id
1 'polypeptide(L)'
;MTFDHAAGNGIRSPARFGAAEHDRPEPATAWEAHRNWQESVTMAGNSYKDREDQIVAVGDAWKRYAADKTLAGLTLEQFQQRATECRQALRRVEDLENQLLGARNERERLFREMKQLIMYIKNAVSGDPSLGPDSSMYEAMGYVRTSDRKSGLKRPRKGEDEETKGS
;
A
#
# COMPACT_ATOMS: atom_id res chain seq x y z
N MET A 1 22.86 10.45 38.18
CA MET A 1 22.50 9.13 37.65
C MET A 1 21.04 8.87 37.95
N THR A 2 20.18 9.00 36.94
CA THR A 2 18.87 8.36 36.83
C THR A 2 18.49 8.44 35.35
N PHE A 3 18.56 7.31 34.67
CA PHE A 3 17.84 7.06 33.43
C PHE A 3 16.38 6.76 33.81
N ASP A 4 15.39 7.26 33.06
CA ASP A 4 14.49 6.37 32.31
C ASP A 4 13.67 7.12 31.24
N HIS A 5 13.33 6.39 30.18
CA HIS A 5 12.64 6.77 28.95
C HIS A 5 11.12 6.91 29.11
N ALA A 6 10.46 7.72 28.27
CA ALA A 6 9.35 7.27 27.42
C ALA A 6 8.84 8.38 26.46
N ALA A 7 8.39 7.91 25.29
CA ALA A 7 8.09 8.65 24.07
C ALA A 7 6.69 9.28 24.01
N GLY A 8 6.53 10.23 23.06
CA GLY A 8 5.23 10.77 22.67
C GLY A 8 5.32 11.49 21.31
N ASN A 9 5.41 10.72 20.23
CA ASN A 9 5.52 11.23 18.86
C ASN A 9 4.11 11.55 18.30
N GLY A 10 3.69 12.82 18.39
CA GLY A 10 2.44 13.31 17.81
C GLY A 10 2.65 13.82 16.39
N ILE A 11 2.39 12.97 15.38
CA ILE A 11 2.39 13.39 13.98
C ILE A 11 1.12 14.21 13.71
N ARG A 12 1.28 15.54 13.58
CA ARG A 12 0.24 16.43 13.05
C ARG A 12 0.29 16.40 11.51
N SER A 13 -0.82 16.05 10.87
CA SER A 13 -1.01 16.29 9.43
C SER A 13 -1.08 17.79 9.14
N PRO A 14 -0.34 18.33 8.17
CA PRO A 14 -0.60 19.67 7.67
C PRO A 14 -1.57 19.63 6.47
N ALA A 15 -2.30 20.73 6.37
CA ALA A 15 -3.43 20.99 5.52
C ALA A 15 -3.12 20.99 4.01
N ARG A 16 -4.17 20.71 3.24
CA ARG A 16 -4.26 20.79 1.77
C ARG A 16 -3.98 22.23 1.30
N PHE A 17 -2.98 22.41 0.43
CA PHE A 17 -2.87 23.56 -0.47
C PHE A 17 -3.06 23.07 -1.91
N GLY A 18 -4.02 23.66 -2.61
CA GLY A 18 -4.33 23.32 -3.99
C GLY A 18 -3.50 24.12 -5.00
N ALA A 19 -3.10 23.45 -6.08
CA ALA A 19 -3.00 24.00 -7.43
C ALA A 19 -2.85 22.86 -8.46
N ALA A 20 -3.79 22.80 -9.41
CA ALA A 20 -3.72 22.13 -10.72
C ALA A 20 -3.45 20.60 -10.76
N GLU A 21 -4.45 19.80 -10.40
CA GLU A 21 -4.44 18.33 -10.54
C GLU A 21 -5.75 17.88 -11.21
N HIS A 22 -5.93 18.19 -12.50
CA HIS A 22 -7.21 17.91 -13.18
C HIS A 22 -7.10 16.92 -14.36
N ASP A 23 -5.95 16.28 -14.56
CA ASP A 23 -5.81 15.27 -15.62
C ASP A 23 -4.80 14.14 -15.31
N ARG A 24 -4.58 13.86 -14.01
CA ARG A 24 -3.88 12.62 -13.60
C ARG A 24 -4.92 11.54 -13.31
N PRO A 25 -4.80 10.33 -13.89
CA PRO A 25 -5.66 9.22 -13.49
C PRO A 25 -5.46 8.95 -12.00
N GLU A 26 -6.56 8.83 -11.25
CA GLU A 26 -6.47 8.47 -9.83
C GLU A 26 -5.80 7.10 -9.69
N PRO A 27 -4.81 6.96 -8.78
CA PRO A 27 -4.14 5.69 -8.56
C PRO A 27 -5.17 4.67 -8.03
N ALA A 28 -5.21 3.47 -8.63
CA ALA A 28 -6.16 2.41 -8.29
C ALA A 28 -5.94 1.88 -6.86
N THR A 29 -4.81 2.21 -6.24
CA THR A 29 -4.45 1.78 -4.89
C THR A 29 -3.58 2.81 -4.15
N ALA A 30 -3.59 2.74 -2.82
CA ALA A 30 -2.70 3.55 -1.97
C ALA A 30 -1.20 3.28 -2.21
N TRP A 31 -0.86 2.12 -2.80
CA TRP A 31 0.53 1.81 -3.16
C TRP A 31 0.95 2.45 -4.48
N GLU A 32 0.05 2.57 -5.47
CA GLU A 32 0.28 3.37 -6.68
C GLU A 32 0.38 4.85 -6.34
N ALA A 33 -0.42 5.33 -5.40
CA ALA A 33 -0.30 6.67 -4.86
C ALA A 33 1.06 6.91 -4.19
N HIS A 34 1.59 5.93 -3.43
CA HIS A 34 2.90 6.03 -2.79
C HIS A 34 4.06 5.93 -3.78
N ARG A 35 3.95 5.08 -4.82
CA ARG A 35 4.91 5.01 -5.93
C ARG A 35 4.91 6.31 -6.73
N ASN A 36 3.74 6.80 -7.15
CA ASN A 36 3.60 8.09 -7.83
C ASN A 36 4.04 9.26 -6.94
N TRP A 37 3.89 9.17 -5.61
CA TRP A 37 4.42 10.16 -4.66
C TRP A 37 5.95 10.10 -4.56
N GLN A 38 6.56 8.91 -4.47
CA GLN A 38 8.01 8.76 -4.52
C GLN A 38 8.58 9.24 -5.86
N GLU A 39 7.96 8.86 -6.98
CA GLU A 39 8.31 9.32 -8.32
C GLU A 39 8.11 10.84 -8.47
N SER A 40 6.99 11.42 -8.02
CA SER A 40 6.74 12.87 -8.12
C SER A 40 7.61 13.71 -7.19
N VAL A 41 7.97 13.21 -6.00
CA VAL A 41 8.97 13.83 -5.11
C VAL A 41 10.37 13.79 -5.75
N THR A 42 10.62 12.87 -6.68
CA THR A 42 11.86 12.82 -7.48
C THR A 42 11.84 13.62 -8.79
N MET A 43 10.67 13.96 -9.35
CA MET A 43 10.55 14.60 -10.68
C MET A 43 10.71 16.13 -10.70
N ALA A 44 10.95 16.77 -9.55
CA ALA A 44 11.37 18.17 -9.49
C ALA A 44 12.89 18.27 -9.26
N GLY A 45 13.68 18.14 -10.32
CA GLY A 45 15.09 18.56 -10.39
C GLY A 45 16.09 17.86 -9.47
N ASN A 46 15.80 16.63 -8.99
CA ASN A 46 16.68 15.93 -8.06
C ASN A 46 16.51 14.39 -8.10
N SER A 47 16.21 13.83 -9.29
CA SER A 47 16.00 12.39 -9.45
C SER A 47 17.31 11.60 -9.28
N TYR A 48 17.24 10.35 -8.82
CA TYR A 48 18.41 9.47 -8.77
C TYR A 48 19.01 9.21 -10.15
N LYS A 49 18.18 9.26 -11.20
CA LYS A 49 18.61 9.19 -12.58
C LYS A 49 19.47 10.39 -12.97
N ASP A 50 19.04 11.60 -12.64
CA ASP A 50 19.81 12.83 -12.92
C ASP A 50 21.17 12.78 -12.20
N ARG A 51 21.21 12.24 -10.98
CA ARG A 51 22.46 12.05 -10.22
C ARG A 51 23.35 10.98 -10.85
N GLU A 52 22.79 9.89 -11.36
CA GLU A 52 23.54 8.86 -12.08
C GLU A 52 24.15 9.42 -13.38
N ASP A 53 23.36 10.16 -14.15
CA ASP A 53 23.82 10.84 -15.37
C ASP A 53 24.94 11.84 -15.05
N GLN A 54 24.83 12.58 -13.94
CA GLN A 54 25.89 13.47 -13.48
C GLN A 54 27.18 12.71 -13.08
N ILE A 55 27.05 11.56 -12.39
CA ILE A 55 28.21 10.71 -12.03
C ILE A 55 28.93 10.24 -13.31
N VAL A 56 28.18 9.83 -14.33
CA VAL A 56 28.74 9.42 -15.63
C VAL A 56 29.46 10.58 -16.30
N ALA A 57 28.80 11.75 -16.41
CA ALA A 57 29.37 12.93 -17.04
C ALA A 57 30.69 13.39 -16.36
N VAL A 58 30.73 13.37 -15.03
CA VAL A 58 31.95 13.69 -14.26
C VAL A 58 33.05 12.66 -14.52
N GLY A 59 32.72 11.36 -14.50
CA GLY A 59 33.68 10.29 -14.78
C GLY A 59 34.30 10.38 -16.17
N ASP A 60 33.48 10.67 -17.19
CA ASP A 60 33.92 10.81 -18.58
C ASP A 60 34.77 12.06 -18.80
N ALA A 61 34.36 13.20 -18.21
CA ALA A 61 35.15 14.42 -18.27
C ALA A 61 36.52 14.24 -17.60
N TRP A 62 36.56 13.61 -16.42
CA TRP A 62 37.82 13.33 -15.73
C TRP A 62 38.70 12.40 -16.57
N LYS A 63 38.15 11.30 -17.09
CA LYS A 63 38.87 10.37 -17.97
C LYS A 63 39.45 11.07 -19.21
N ARG A 64 38.73 12.04 -19.78
CA ARG A 64 39.15 12.75 -21.00
C ARG A 64 40.24 13.79 -20.74
N TYR A 65 40.13 14.55 -19.66
CA TYR A 65 40.94 15.75 -19.46
C TYR A 65 42.01 15.63 -18.37
N ALA A 66 41.88 14.67 -17.45
CA ALA A 66 42.70 14.62 -16.24
C ALA A 66 42.91 13.20 -15.67
N ALA A 67 43.02 12.17 -16.52
CA ALA A 67 43.06 10.77 -16.08
C ALA A 67 44.20 10.44 -15.10
N ASP A 68 45.34 11.14 -15.19
CA ASP A 68 46.50 10.99 -14.30
C ASP A 68 46.38 11.82 -13.01
N LYS A 69 45.40 12.72 -12.91
CA LYS A 69 45.25 13.62 -11.77
C LYS A 69 44.44 13.00 -10.66
N THR A 70 44.89 13.29 -9.45
CA THR A 70 44.07 13.13 -8.24
C THR A 70 43.21 14.37 -8.08
N LEU A 71 41.89 14.21 -8.02
CA LEU A 71 40.93 15.29 -7.76
C LEU A 71 40.19 14.98 -6.47
N ALA A 72 40.03 15.98 -5.59
CA ALA A 72 39.41 15.82 -4.27
C ALA A 72 39.99 14.65 -3.43
N GLY A 73 41.29 14.36 -3.59
CA GLY A 73 41.96 13.25 -2.90
C GLY A 73 41.63 11.85 -3.44
N LEU A 74 40.94 11.75 -4.58
CA LEU A 74 40.59 10.48 -5.23
C LEU A 74 41.33 10.33 -6.57
N THR A 75 41.69 9.10 -6.91
CA THR A 75 42.04 8.73 -8.29
C THR A 75 40.78 8.51 -9.13
N LEU A 76 40.92 8.52 -10.45
CA LEU A 76 39.81 8.19 -11.36
C LEU A 76 39.23 6.79 -11.08
N GLU A 77 40.09 5.82 -10.78
CA GLU A 77 39.70 4.45 -10.43
C GLU A 77 38.86 4.41 -9.14
N GLN A 78 39.30 5.13 -8.10
CA GLN A 78 38.56 5.21 -6.84
C GLN A 78 37.19 5.89 -7.02
N PHE A 79 37.12 6.92 -7.87
CA PHE A 79 35.85 7.54 -8.23
C PHE A 79 34.92 6.55 -8.95
N GLN A 80 35.43 5.81 -9.95
CA GLN A 80 34.66 4.82 -10.71
C GLN A 80 34.16 3.65 -9.84
N GLN A 81 34.96 3.26 -8.84
CA GLN A 81 34.55 2.26 -7.85
C GLN A 81 33.34 2.76 -7.05
N ARG A 82 33.40 3.98 -6.50
CA ARG A 82 32.26 4.59 -5.78
C ARG A 82 31.03 4.79 -6.67
N ALA A 83 31.24 5.19 -7.93
CA ALA A 83 30.16 5.29 -8.91
C ALA A 83 29.46 3.93 -9.12
N THR A 84 30.22 2.83 -9.10
CA THR A 84 29.67 1.48 -9.21
C THR A 84 28.86 1.09 -7.98
N GLU A 85 29.32 1.42 -6.78
CA GLU A 85 28.60 1.19 -5.52
C GLU A 85 27.24 1.92 -5.52
N CYS A 86 27.19 3.17 -5.96
CA CYS A 86 25.93 3.92 -6.11
C CYS A 86 24.94 3.19 -7.04
N ARG A 87 25.40 2.71 -8.20
CA ARG A 87 24.55 1.97 -9.15
C ARG A 87 24.07 0.63 -8.60
N GLN A 88 24.92 -0.08 -7.86
CA GLN A 88 24.54 -1.32 -7.20
C GLN A 88 23.46 -1.08 -6.15
N ALA A 89 23.56 0.00 -5.38
CA ALA A 89 22.53 0.38 -4.41
C ALA A 89 21.18 0.67 -5.09
N LEU A 90 21.17 1.43 -6.20
CA LEU A 90 19.95 1.71 -6.96
C LEU A 90 19.29 0.43 -7.48
N ARG A 91 20.07 -0.46 -8.11
CA ARG A 91 19.57 -1.76 -8.59
C ARG A 91 19.03 -2.63 -7.46
N ARG A 92 19.65 -2.58 -6.27
CA ARG A 92 19.18 -3.33 -5.12
C ARG A 92 17.83 -2.83 -4.61
N VAL A 93 17.60 -1.52 -4.62
CA VAL A 93 16.30 -0.95 -4.26
C VAL A 93 15.23 -1.40 -5.24
N GLU A 94 15.48 -1.32 -6.55
CA GLU A 94 14.55 -1.78 -7.59
C GLU A 94 14.20 -3.27 -7.44
N ASP A 95 15.19 -4.12 -7.19
CA ASP A 95 14.98 -5.55 -6.92
C ASP A 95 14.13 -5.79 -5.66
N LEU A 96 14.38 -5.05 -4.57
CA LEU A 96 13.59 -5.13 -3.34
C LEU A 96 12.13 -4.70 -3.55
N GLU A 97 11.91 -3.66 -4.34
CA GLU A 97 10.56 -3.18 -4.67
C GLU A 97 9.78 -4.22 -5.47
N ASN A 98 10.43 -4.87 -6.44
CA ASN A 98 9.85 -5.97 -7.20
C ASN A 98 9.53 -7.18 -6.31
N GLN A 99 10.43 -7.55 -5.40
CA GLN A 99 10.19 -8.62 -4.42
C GLN A 99 9.01 -8.29 -3.50
N LEU A 100 8.92 -7.05 -3.02
CA LEU A 100 7.82 -6.59 -2.18
C LEU A 100 6.48 -6.63 -2.93
N LEU A 101 6.46 -6.23 -4.20
CA LEU A 101 5.27 -6.34 -5.04
C LEU A 101 4.84 -7.80 -5.20
N GLY A 102 5.79 -8.70 -5.51
CA GLY A 102 5.52 -10.14 -5.61
C GLY A 102 4.93 -10.71 -4.31
N ALA A 103 5.52 -10.39 -3.16
CA ALA A 103 5.03 -10.83 -1.85
C ALA A 103 3.61 -10.29 -1.53
N ARG A 104 3.30 -9.06 -1.93
CA ARG A 104 1.96 -8.47 -1.75
C ARG A 104 0.92 -9.19 -2.62
N ASN A 105 1.25 -9.47 -3.87
CA ASN A 105 0.37 -10.19 -4.79
C ASN A 105 0.08 -11.60 -4.25
N GLU A 106 1.11 -12.29 -3.75
CA GLU A 106 0.97 -13.62 -3.18
C GLU A 106 0.09 -13.61 -1.92
N ARG A 107 0.33 -12.66 -1.01
CA ARG A 107 -0.54 -12.47 0.17
C ARG A 107 -1.98 -12.25 -0.25
N GLU A 108 -2.25 -11.37 -1.22
CA GLU A 108 -3.62 -11.11 -1.69
C GLU A 108 -4.27 -12.34 -2.32
N ARG A 109 -3.51 -13.13 -3.09
CA ARG A 109 -3.97 -14.42 -3.62
C ARG A 109 -4.39 -15.36 -2.50
N LEU A 110 -3.51 -15.59 -1.52
CA LEU A 110 -3.76 -16.49 -0.40
C LEU A 110 -4.98 -16.06 0.44
N PHE A 111 -5.12 -14.76 0.72
CA PHE A 111 -6.28 -14.27 1.48
C PHE A 111 -7.59 -14.36 0.69
N ARG A 112 -7.57 -14.21 -0.63
CA ARG A 112 -8.75 -14.46 -1.49
C ARG A 112 -9.16 -15.92 -1.44
N GLU A 113 -8.20 -16.84 -1.55
CA GLU A 113 -8.44 -18.29 -1.46
C GLU A 113 -8.99 -18.67 -0.09
N MET A 114 -8.37 -18.17 0.98
CA MET A 114 -8.83 -18.45 2.34
C MET A 114 -10.23 -17.91 2.59
N LYS A 115 -10.58 -16.73 2.05
CA LYS A 115 -11.94 -16.17 2.16
C LYS A 115 -12.98 -17.09 1.52
N GLN A 116 -12.67 -17.67 0.36
CA GLN A 116 -13.57 -18.64 -0.29
C GLN A 116 -13.71 -19.91 0.56
N LEU A 117 -12.60 -20.42 1.10
CA LEU A 117 -12.62 -21.60 1.95
C LEU A 117 -13.44 -21.37 3.23
N ILE A 118 -13.28 -20.22 3.88
CA ILE A 118 -14.09 -19.82 5.05
C ILE A 118 -15.59 -19.82 4.70
N MET A 119 -15.96 -19.30 3.52
CA MET A 119 -17.35 -19.35 3.06
C MET A 119 -17.86 -20.77 2.87
N TYR A 120 -17.06 -21.67 2.30
CA TYR A 120 -17.44 -23.08 2.15
C TYR A 120 -17.61 -23.78 3.50
N ILE A 121 -16.69 -23.56 4.45
CA ILE A 121 -16.80 -24.10 5.80
C ILE A 121 -18.07 -23.60 6.48
N LYS A 122 -18.34 -22.30 6.41
CA LYS A 122 -19.58 -21.72 6.95
C LYS A 122 -20.83 -22.39 6.35
N ASN A 123 -20.84 -22.60 5.03
CA ASN A 123 -21.98 -23.23 4.35
C ASN A 123 -22.14 -24.69 4.76
N ALA A 124 -21.05 -25.44 4.90
CA ALA A 124 -21.06 -26.81 5.39
C ALA A 124 -21.61 -26.89 6.81
N VAL A 125 -21.12 -26.04 7.73
CA VAL A 125 -21.63 -25.96 9.11
C VAL A 125 -23.12 -25.60 9.14
N SER A 126 -23.56 -24.70 8.25
CA SER A 126 -24.97 -24.31 8.18
C SER A 126 -25.88 -25.44 7.68
N GLY A 127 -25.37 -26.32 6.82
CA GLY A 127 -26.11 -27.44 6.22
C GLY A 127 -25.99 -28.75 6.98
N ASP A 128 -25.09 -28.85 7.97
CA ASP A 128 -24.88 -30.06 8.76
C ASP A 128 -25.98 -30.21 9.84
N PRO A 129 -26.73 -31.33 9.87
CA PRO A 129 -27.81 -31.55 10.84
C PRO A 129 -27.37 -31.64 12.31
N SER A 130 -26.11 -32.01 12.57
CA SER A 130 -25.53 -32.06 13.92
C SER A 130 -25.00 -30.70 14.38
N LEU A 131 -24.77 -29.80 13.42
CA LEU A 131 -24.44 -28.40 13.65
C LEU A 131 -25.62 -27.53 13.20
N GLY A 132 -25.37 -26.55 12.34
CA GLY A 132 -26.38 -25.63 11.84
C GLY A 132 -26.17 -24.20 12.32
N PRO A 133 -27.00 -23.27 11.80
CA PRO A 133 -26.82 -21.85 11.99
C PRO A 133 -27.18 -21.34 13.39
N ASP A 134 -27.66 -22.20 14.30
CA ASP A 134 -27.90 -21.90 15.71
C ASP A 134 -26.89 -22.59 16.66
N SER A 135 -25.88 -23.27 16.11
CA SER A 135 -24.88 -24.00 16.89
C SER A 135 -23.87 -23.07 17.58
N SER A 136 -23.26 -23.55 18.67
CA SER A 136 -22.15 -22.87 19.35
C SER A 136 -20.93 -22.67 18.46
N MET A 137 -20.64 -23.63 17.56
CA MET A 137 -19.57 -23.51 16.58
C MET A 137 -19.82 -22.36 15.60
N TYR A 138 -21.07 -22.16 15.16
CA TYR A 138 -21.42 -21.06 14.26
C TYR A 138 -21.15 -19.69 14.89
N GLU A 139 -21.48 -19.54 16.17
CA GLU A 139 -21.14 -18.35 16.96
C GLU A 139 -19.64 -18.21 17.19
N ALA A 140 -18.94 -19.28 17.53
CA ALA A 140 -17.49 -19.28 17.76
C ALA A 140 -16.68 -18.89 16.50
N MET A 141 -17.22 -19.17 15.30
CA MET A 141 -16.67 -18.67 14.03
C MET A 141 -16.90 -17.16 13.81
N GLY A 142 -17.62 -16.48 14.72
CA GLY A 142 -17.93 -15.05 14.66
C GLY A 142 -19.21 -14.71 13.91
N TYR A 143 -20.07 -15.69 13.60
CA TYR A 143 -21.35 -15.43 12.94
C TYR A 143 -22.50 -15.33 13.94
N VAL A 144 -23.51 -14.51 13.62
CA VAL A 144 -24.72 -14.37 14.44
C VAL A 144 -25.67 -15.52 14.17
N ARG A 145 -26.07 -16.23 15.23
CA ARG A 145 -27.03 -17.34 15.19
C ARG A 145 -28.39 -16.89 14.64
N THR A 146 -29.15 -17.79 14.02
CA THR A 146 -30.46 -17.44 13.43
C THR A 146 -31.46 -16.98 14.47
N SER A 147 -31.52 -17.66 15.61
CA SER A 147 -32.35 -17.35 16.78
C SER A 147 -32.07 -15.96 17.36
N ASP A 148 -30.82 -15.48 17.26
CA ASP A 148 -30.39 -14.18 17.75
C ASP A 148 -30.57 -13.04 16.71
N ARG A 149 -30.86 -13.38 15.45
CA ARG A 149 -31.12 -12.37 14.41
C ARG A 149 -32.50 -11.76 14.65
N LYS A 150 -32.51 -10.48 15.03
CA LYS A 150 -33.75 -9.68 15.07
C LYS A 150 -34.36 -9.63 13.67
N SER A 151 -35.48 -10.34 13.48
CA SER A 151 -36.33 -10.26 12.29
C SER A 151 -36.89 -8.84 12.14
N GLY A 152 -36.21 -7.99 11.38
CA GLY A 152 -36.62 -6.62 11.09
C GLY A 152 -37.67 -6.51 9.98
N LEU A 153 -38.47 -7.55 9.71
CA LEU A 153 -39.45 -7.51 8.62
C LEU A 153 -40.75 -6.83 9.08
N LYS A 154 -40.83 -5.50 8.94
CA LYS A 154 -42.09 -4.76 9.02
C LYS A 154 -42.87 -5.00 7.71
N ARG A 155 -43.96 -5.78 7.75
CA ARG A 155 -44.95 -5.83 6.65
C ARG A 155 -45.79 -4.54 6.71
N PRO A 156 -45.87 -3.71 5.65
CA PRO A 156 -46.88 -2.66 5.60
C PRO A 156 -48.26 -3.30 5.57
N ARG A 157 -49.17 -2.86 6.45
CA ARG A 157 -50.59 -3.25 6.38
C ARG A 157 -51.19 -2.60 5.13
N LYS A 158 -51.81 -3.41 4.28
CA LYS A 158 -52.67 -2.94 3.20
C LYS A 158 -54.00 -2.50 3.82
N GLY A 159 -54.33 -1.21 3.70
CA GLY A 159 -55.68 -0.70 3.98
C GLY A 159 -55.74 0.48 4.94
N GLU A 160 -55.20 1.64 4.54
CA GLU A 160 -55.58 2.96 5.08
C GLU A 160 -55.53 3.99 3.93
N ASP A 161 -56.29 3.73 2.85
CA ASP A 161 -56.59 4.69 1.79
C ASP A 161 -58.11 4.73 1.57
N GLU A 162 -58.87 5.04 2.64
CA GLU A 162 -60.34 5.25 2.56
C GLU A 162 -60.77 6.53 3.26
N GLU A 163 -59.95 7.59 3.29
CA GLU A 163 -60.47 8.89 3.74
C GLU A 163 -59.60 10.03 3.22
N THR A 164 -59.81 10.44 1.96
CA THR A 164 -59.61 11.83 1.47
C THR A 164 -59.84 11.89 -0.04
N LYS A 165 -61.10 11.99 -0.47
CA LYS A 165 -61.49 12.71 -1.71
C LYS A 165 -63.01 12.83 -1.78
N GLY A 166 -63.50 14.06 -1.66
CA GLY A 166 -64.90 14.41 -1.90
C GLY A 166 -65.34 15.63 -1.10
N SER A 167 -64.80 16.81 -1.45
CA SER A 167 -65.52 18.08 -1.32
C SER A 167 -66.72 18.10 -2.24
#